data_AF-A0A7J4EN66-F1
#
_entry.id   AF-A0A7J4EN66-F1
#
_cell.length_a   1.000
_cell.length_b   1.000
_cell.length_c   1.000
_cell.angle_alpha   90.00
_cell.angle_beta   90.00
_cell.angle_gamma   90.00
#
_symmetry.space_group_name_H-M   'P 1'
#
loop_
_entity.id
_entity.type
_entity.pdbx_description
1 polymer ?
#
loop_
_entity_poly.entity_id
_entity_poly.type
_entity_poly.pdbx_seq_one_letter_code
_entity_poly.pdbx_strand_id
1 'polypeptide(L)'
;SSIEVKNSVKFIKENQNQDGGWGYALGADSDSNDVAIAIQALIASGESPESSVLKNATNNLKTFQNNDGGFSWSIGYLSDSSSDSWVIQAIVASGDDPRNWTKNNSNPVEHLLSLQQDDGSFNWTMQQRLNPCKMTTDAILALLGKPYPILPSPKTVEPVTVRVRVEGQNSTIFNGEVSFSNSTIVDTNNVTHYLSAPTALGALDAASKFGNFSYEVVYYSEWDSLYVRSIENDTDGWQYWIDYTLPMVGADKYTVENGSNVLWGYSLNWSAKPLGITLSKYSVNIEESFNVTVYYYNSTGWTTPLSNATVYVDSLEYITDANGNATISLENANRYTVFAEMDGYIRSEKKTISVTVKGDFNGNDRVDIGDVTYVAYMIVGKVPMDLKADFNGNGRVDIGDASKIAYYLVGKIDTL
;
A
#
# COMPACT_ATOMS: atom_id res chain seq x y z
N SER A 1 6.71 14.46 19.64
CA SER A 1 6.51 14.31 21.10
C SER A 1 5.65 15.45 21.62
N SER A 2 4.61 15.15 22.41
CA SER A 2 3.66 16.14 22.95
C SER A 2 4.31 17.08 23.97
N ILE A 3 3.63 18.17 24.35
CA ILE A 3 4.18 19.12 25.32
C ILE A 3 4.34 18.50 26.72
N GLU A 4 3.45 17.58 27.08
CA GLU A 4 3.47 16.84 28.33
C GLU A 4 4.73 15.98 28.43
N VAL A 5 5.03 15.19 27.39
CA VAL A 5 6.24 14.35 27.36
C VAL A 5 7.51 15.20 27.41
N LYS A 6 7.56 16.33 26.69
CA LYS A 6 8.71 17.26 26.75
C LYS A 6 8.95 17.79 28.17
N ASN A 7 7.88 18.14 28.89
CA ASN A 7 7.98 18.62 30.27
C ASN A 7 8.44 17.51 31.22
N SER A 8 7.96 16.27 31.06
CA SER A 8 8.41 15.11 31.86
C SER A 8 9.88 14.77 31.61
N VAL A 9 10.34 14.78 30.35
CA VAL A 9 11.76 14.57 30.01
C VAL A 9 12.63 15.64 30.67
N LYS A 10 12.22 16.90 30.59
CA LYS A 10 12.94 18.00 31.25
C LYS A 10 13.04 17.78 32.76
N PHE A 11 11.95 17.40 33.41
CA PHE A 11 11.92 17.12 34.85
C PHE A 11 12.90 16.01 35.25
N ILE A 12 12.92 14.87 34.53
CA ILE A 12 13.85 13.77 34.84
C ILE A 12 15.30 14.24 34.71
N LYS A 13 15.63 14.97 33.64
CA LYS A 13 17.00 15.47 33.38
C LYS A 13 17.46 16.48 34.42
N GLU A 14 16.58 17.36 34.90
CA GLU A 14 16.92 18.39 35.89
C GLU A 14 17.08 17.83 37.31
N ASN A 15 16.61 16.61 37.57
CA ASN A 15 16.63 15.97 38.88
C ASN A 15 17.51 14.71 38.92
N GLN A 16 18.51 14.61 38.05
CA GLN A 16 19.57 13.60 38.16
C GLN A 16 20.46 13.92 39.36
N ASN A 17 20.72 12.91 40.20
CA ASN A 17 21.62 13.04 41.34
C ASN A 17 23.08 13.28 40.90
N GLN A 18 23.92 13.76 41.82
CA GLN A 18 25.33 14.07 41.53
C GLN A 18 26.15 12.85 41.08
N ASP A 19 25.75 11.65 41.51
CA ASP A 19 26.35 10.37 41.14
C ASP A 19 25.87 9.87 39.77
N GLY A 20 25.00 10.62 39.09
CA GLY A 20 24.44 10.28 37.78
C GLY A 20 23.17 9.43 37.83
N GLY A 21 22.67 9.07 39.01
CA GLY A 21 21.48 8.23 39.13
C GLY A 21 20.19 8.99 39.47
N TRP A 22 19.15 8.22 39.77
CA TRP A 22 17.87 8.63 40.35
C TRP A 22 17.44 7.59 41.39
N GLY A 23 16.62 7.99 42.34
CA GLY A 23 15.94 7.08 43.25
C GLY A 23 14.44 7.34 43.26
N TYR A 24 13.72 6.57 44.06
CA TYR A 24 12.25 6.61 44.16
C TYR A 24 11.63 8.00 44.45
N ALA A 25 12.42 8.95 44.95
CA ALA A 25 12.02 10.32 45.23
C ALA A 25 13.15 11.33 44.94
N LEU A 26 12.80 12.61 44.82
CA LEU A 26 13.78 13.68 44.60
C LEU A 26 14.82 13.73 45.73
N GLY A 27 16.10 13.63 45.35
CA GLY A 27 17.22 13.63 46.29
C GLY A 27 17.35 12.38 47.15
N ALA A 28 16.54 11.33 46.93
CA ALA A 28 16.79 10.02 47.51
C ALA A 28 18.05 9.40 46.88
N ASP A 29 18.69 8.50 47.63
CA ASP A 29 19.83 7.73 47.12
C ASP A 29 19.42 6.96 45.86
N SER A 30 20.36 6.88 44.92
CA SER A 30 20.11 6.18 43.66
C SER A 30 20.06 4.67 43.84
N ASP A 31 19.16 4.02 43.10
CA ASP A 31 19.01 2.57 43.04
C ASP A 31 18.97 2.08 41.60
N SER A 32 19.34 0.82 41.37
CA SER A 32 19.51 0.30 40.01
C SER A 32 18.21 0.33 39.19
N ASN A 33 17.06 0.19 39.86
CA ASN A 33 15.77 -0.02 39.19
C ASN A 33 15.22 1.33 38.69
N ASP A 34 15.25 2.36 39.54
CA ASP A 34 14.83 3.71 39.18
C ASP A 34 15.77 4.32 38.14
N VAL A 35 17.08 4.05 38.22
CA VAL A 35 18.03 4.46 37.17
C VAL A 35 17.72 3.75 35.84
N ALA A 36 17.46 2.45 35.87
CA ALA A 36 17.18 1.67 34.67
C ALA A 36 15.89 2.13 33.95
N ILE A 37 14.82 2.42 34.68
CA ILE A 37 13.57 2.90 34.06
C ILE A 37 13.70 4.35 33.56
N ALA A 38 14.48 5.21 34.25
CA ALA A 38 14.76 6.56 33.78
C ALA A 38 15.53 6.54 32.44
N ILE A 39 16.53 5.67 32.30
CA ILE A 39 17.25 5.46 31.03
C ILE A 39 16.28 5.07 29.91
N GLN A 40 15.46 4.04 30.13
CA GLN A 40 14.49 3.56 29.15
C GLN A 40 13.52 4.68 28.73
N ALA A 41 12.98 5.44 29.69
CA ALA A 41 12.04 6.51 29.42
C ALA A 41 12.65 7.67 28.61
N LEU A 42 13.88 8.08 28.95
CA LEU A 42 14.59 9.15 28.23
C LEU A 42 14.91 8.74 26.79
N ILE A 43 15.40 7.52 26.58
CA ILE A 43 15.69 6.98 25.24
C ILE A 43 14.41 6.87 24.41
N ALA A 44 13.34 6.31 24.99
CA ALA A 44 12.04 6.21 24.32
C ALA A 44 11.46 7.58 23.93
N SER A 45 11.87 8.64 24.63
CA SER A 45 11.48 10.02 24.34
C SER A 45 12.38 10.72 23.31
N GLY A 46 13.39 10.03 22.78
CA GLY A 46 14.32 10.53 21.76
C GLY A 46 15.61 11.14 22.31
N GLU A 47 15.92 10.99 23.60
CA GLU A 47 17.23 11.39 24.12
C GLU A 47 18.32 10.48 23.54
N SER A 48 19.41 11.07 23.06
CA SER A 48 20.53 10.30 22.53
C SER A 48 21.24 9.52 23.64
N PRO A 49 21.51 8.21 23.48
CA PRO A 49 22.34 7.44 24.40
C PRO A 49 23.73 8.06 24.66
N GLU A 50 24.20 8.89 23.73
CA GLU A 50 25.48 9.60 23.82
C GLU A 50 25.44 10.87 24.68
N SER A 51 24.26 11.28 25.15
CA SER A 51 24.08 12.44 26.02
C SER A 51 24.81 12.28 27.35
N SER A 52 25.25 13.39 27.96
CA SER A 52 25.91 13.37 29.27
C SER A 52 25.02 12.76 30.35
N VAL A 53 23.70 13.03 30.31
CA VAL A 53 22.73 12.47 31.25
C VAL A 53 22.71 10.94 31.18
N LEU A 54 22.57 10.36 29.99
CA LEU A 54 22.51 8.90 29.83
C LEU A 54 23.86 8.22 30.06
N LYS A 55 24.98 8.86 29.69
CA LYS A 55 26.33 8.36 30.02
C LYS A 55 26.57 8.31 31.53
N ASN A 56 26.18 9.36 32.25
CA ASN A 56 26.30 9.40 33.71
C ASN A 56 25.44 8.32 34.37
N ALA A 57 24.19 8.15 33.90
CA ALA A 57 23.29 7.11 34.39
C ALA A 57 23.83 5.69 34.13
N THR A 58 24.37 5.45 32.94
CA THR A 58 24.97 4.17 32.57
C THR A 58 26.21 3.86 33.43
N ASN A 59 27.03 4.87 33.71
CA ASN A 59 28.17 4.73 34.61
C ASN A 59 27.73 4.48 36.07
N ASN A 60 26.66 5.13 36.52
CA ASN A 60 26.05 4.89 37.83
C ASN A 60 25.56 3.42 37.94
N LEU A 61 24.86 2.89 36.93
CA LEU A 61 24.41 1.50 36.91
C LEU A 61 25.55 0.50 37.17
N LYS A 62 26.73 0.71 36.56
CA LYS A 62 27.91 -0.17 36.75
C LYS A 62 28.32 -0.33 38.21
N THR A 63 27.98 0.62 39.08
CA THR A 63 28.32 0.56 40.51
C THR A 63 27.49 -0.47 41.29
N PHE A 64 26.29 -0.82 40.80
CA PHE A 64 25.41 -1.82 41.40
C PHE A 64 25.70 -3.25 40.94
N GLN A 65 26.62 -3.44 39.97
CA GLN A 65 26.98 -4.77 39.49
C GLN A 65 27.85 -5.50 40.52
N ASN A 66 27.41 -6.67 40.94
CA ASN A 66 28.12 -7.51 41.90
C ASN A 66 29.12 -8.45 41.22
N ASN A 67 29.92 -9.13 42.05
CA ASN A 67 30.96 -10.05 41.62
C ASN A 67 30.44 -11.32 40.93
N ASP A 68 29.15 -11.63 41.05
CA ASP A 68 28.47 -12.72 40.35
C ASP A 68 27.96 -12.32 38.96
N GLY A 69 28.21 -11.09 38.52
CA GLY A 69 27.78 -10.55 37.24
C GLY A 69 26.37 -9.93 37.26
N GLY A 70 25.58 -10.21 38.29
CA GLY A 70 24.23 -9.67 38.46
C GLY A 70 24.19 -8.28 39.10
N PHE A 71 22.98 -7.74 39.22
CA PHE A 71 22.68 -6.44 39.81
C PHE A 71 21.81 -6.57 41.05
N SER A 72 22.13 -5.77 42.05
CA SER A 72 21.30 -5.55 43.24
C SER A 72 20.58 -4.21 43.15
N TRP A 73 19.40 -4.11 43.75
CA TRP A 73 18.67 -2.84 43.81
C TRP A 73 19.48 -1.71 44.48
N SER A 74 20.33 -2.00 45.47
CA SER A 74 21.21 -1.02 46.12
C SER A 74 22.59 -1.60 46.44
N ILE A 75 23.61 -0.74 46.54
CA ILE A 75 25.00 -1.15 46.77
C ILE A 75 25.11 -1.95 48.09
N GLY A 76 25.76 -3.11 48.02
CA GLY A 76 26.01 -3.98 49.17
C GLY A 76 24.91 -5.03 49.42
N TYR A 77 23.86 -5.05 48.60
CA TYR A 77 22.84 -6.12 48.61
C TYR A 77 23.18 -7.23 47.62
N LEU A 78 22.50 -8.37 47.76
CA LEU A 78 22.64 -9.50 46.84
C LEU A 78 22.02 -9.16 45.48
N SER A 79 22.59 -9.73 44.42
CA SER A 79 22.02 -9.69 43.09
C SER A 79 20.66 -10.39 43.05
N ASP A 80 19.74 -9.85 42.26
CA ASP A 80 18.38 -10.36 42.19
C ASP A 80 17.77 -10.28 40.79
N SER A 81 16.82 -11.18 40.51
CA SER A 81 16.25 -11.33 39.17
C SER A 81 15.50 -10.08 38.69
N SER A 82 14.92 -9.29 39.59
CA SER A 82 14.15 -8.10 39.22
C SER A 82 15.10 -6.98 38.81
N SER A 83 16.14 -6.75 39.59
CA SER A 83 17.18 -5.75 39.27
C SER A 83 17.96 -6.11 38.01
N ASP A 84 18.36 -7.37 37.83
CA ASP A 84 18.93 -7.83 36.56
C ASP A 84 18.00 -7.50 35.39
N SER A 85 16.71 -7.79 35.53
CA SER A 85 15.76 -7.64 34.44
C SER A 85 15.57 -6.18 34.02
N TRP A 86 15.49 -5.25 34.98
CA TRP A 86 15.41 -3.82 34.68
C TRP A 86 16.68 -3.29 34.05
N VAL A 87 17.84 -3.68 34.59
CA VAL A 87 19.14 -3.21 34.08
C VAL A 87 19.44 -3.77 32.69
N ILE A 88 19.16 -5.04 32.44
CA ILE A 88 19.27 -5.65 31.09
C ILE A 88 18.44 -4.85 30.08
N GLN A 89 17.19 -4.51 30.42
CA GLN A 89 16.35 -3.69 29.54
C GLN A 89 16.95 -2.30 29.30
N ALA A 90 17.50 -1.63 30.32
CA ALA A 90 18.15 -0.34 30.16
C ALA A 90 19.40 -0.39 29.26
N ILE A 91 20.20 -1.46 29.38
CA ILE A 91 21.38 -1.70 28.53
C ILE A 91 20.94 -1.88 27.06
N VAL A 92 19.93 -2.73 26.83
CA VAL A 92 19.39 -2.97 25.48
C VAL A 92 18.77 -1.70 24.89
N ALA A 93 18.03 -0.91 25.68
CA ALA A 93 17.50 0.38 25.24
C ALA A 93 18.61 1.33 24.78
N SER A 94 19.76 1.30 25.45
CA SER A 94 20.93 2.10 25.11
C SER A 94 21.68 1.60 23.87
N GLY A 95 21.25 0.48 23.27
CA GLY A 95 21.86 -0.12 22.08
C GLY A 95 23.11 -0.96 22.37
N ASP A 96 23.36 -1.31 23.64
CA ASP A 96 24.50 -2.15 24.04
C ASP A 96 24.04 -3.59 24.33
N ASP A 97 24.97 -4.55 24.35
CA ASP A 97 24.70 -5.94 24.70
C ASP A 97 24.95 -6.15 26.21
N PRO A 98 23.95 -6.59 26.99
CA PRO A 98 24.13 -6.89 28.42
C PRO A 98 25.21 -7.94 28.68
N ARG A 99 25.55 -8.79 27.69
CA ARG A 99 26.66 -9.76 27.83
C ARG A 99 28.04 -9.11 27.86
N ASN A 100 28.17 -7.86 27.40
CA ASN A 100 29.43 -7.11 27.49
C ASN A 100 29.69 -6.56 28.91
N TRP A 101 28.66 -6.52 29.76
CA TRP A 101 28.76 -6.00 31.12
C TRP A 101 29.27 -7.09 32.05
N THR A 102 30.59 -7.25 32.12
CA THR A 102 31.21 -8.40 32.80
C THR A 102 31.86 -8.04 34.13
N LYS A 103 31.66 -8.89 35.15
CA LYS A 103 32.44 -8.92 36.40
C LYS A 103 32.80 -10.36 36.77
N ASN A 104 34.07 -10.59 37.12
CA ASN A 104 34.64 -11.91 37.46
C ASN A 104 34.20 -13.04 36.51
N ASN A 105 34.23 -12.78 35.19
CA ASN A 105 33.82 -13.72 34.13
C ASN A 105 32.34 -14.15 34.17
N SER A 106 31.47 -13.34 34.77
CA SER A 106 30.01 -13.49 34.68
C SER A 106 29.37 -12.19 34.18
N ASN A 107 28.13 -12.27 33.69
CA ASN A 107 27.35 -11.13 33.21
C ASN A 107 25.88 -11.19 33.69
N PRO A 108 25.08 -10.11 33.52
CA PRO A 108 23.72 -10.02 34.03
C PRO A 108 22.79 -11.08 33.45
N VAL A 109 22.97 -11.46 32.19
CA VAL A 109 22.15 -12.50 31.55
C VAL A 109 22.47 -13.87 32.15
N GLU A 110 23.74 -14.16 32.42
CA GLU A 110 24.18 -15.40 33.06
C GLU A 110 23.69 -15.49 34.51
N HIS A 111 23.81 -14.40 35.29
CA HIS A 111 23.28 -14.37 36.64
C HIS A 111 21.75 -14.55 36.66
N LEU A 112 21.00 -13.82 35.80
CA LEU A 112 19.55 -13.97 35.71
C LEU A 112 19.13 -15.41 35.39
N LEU A 113 19.78 -16.05 34.41
CA LEU A 113 19.50 -17.45 34.05
C LEU A 113 19.81 -18.42 35.19
N SER A 114 20.79 -18.12 36.05
CA SER A 114 21.10 -18.95 37.23
C SER A 114 19.96 -18.98 38.27
N LEU A 115 19.03 -18.03 38.21
CA LEU A 115 17.87 -17.95 39.09
C LEU A 115 16.64 -18.71 38.57
N GLN A 116 16.70 -19.26 37.34
CA GLN A 116 15.64 -20.08 36.78
C GLN A 116 15.55 -21.46 37.46
N GLN A 117 14.34 -21.90 37.76
CA GLN A 117 14.04 -23.19 38.37
C GLN A 117 13.62 -24.22 37.31
N ASP A 118 13.60 -25.51 37.67
CA ASP A 118 13.21 -26.61 36.77
C ASP A 118 11.79 -26.46 36.19
N ASP A 119 10.89 -25.77 36.91
CA ASP A 119 9.52 -25.47 36.46
C ASP A 119 9.45 -24.26 35.50
N GLY A 120 10.59 -23.64 35.19
CA GLY A 120 10.73 -22.46 34.34
C GLY A 120 10.51 -21.12 35.05
N SER A 121 10.07 -21.11 36.31
CA SER A 121 9.91 -19.87 37.08
C SER A 121 11.25 -19.32 37.56
N PHE A 122 11.33 -18.01 37.82
CA PHE A 122 12.51 -17.36 38.37
C PHE A 122 12.33 -17.04 39.85
N ASN A 123 13.34 -17.36 40.67
CA ASN A 123 13.41 -16.91 42.06
C ASN A 123 13.91 -15.46 42.13
N TRP A 124 13.58 -14.75 43.22
CA TRP A 124 14.06 -13.39 43.43
C TRP A 124 15.58 -13.38 43.66
N THR A 125 16.06 -14.24 44.56
CA THR A 125 17.50 -14.50 44.77
C THR A 125 17.75 -16.01 44.82
N MET A 126 19.00 -16.46 44.83
CA MET A 126 19.34 -17.89 44.95
C MET A 126 18.66 -18.59 46.14
N GLN A 127 18.41 -17.87 47.23
CA GLN A 127 17.84 -18.43 48.47
C GLN A 127 16.35 -18.11 48.65
N GLN A 128 15.80 -17.14 47.91
CA GLN A 128 14.47 -16.60 48.19
C GLN A 128 13.56 -16.66 46.97
N ARG A 129 12.48 -17.43 47.10
CA ARG A 129 11.37 -17.48 46.15
C ARG A 129 10.29 -16.47 46.54
N LEU A 130 10.46 -15.21 46.17
CA LEU A 130 9.46 -14.16 46.37
C LEU A 130 8.84 -13.74 45.04
N ASN A 131 7.52 -13.52 45.04
CA ASN A 131 6.75 -13.04 43.88
C ASN A 131 7.11 -13.74 42.54
N PRO A 132 7.07 -15.08 42.47
CA PRO A 132 7.58 -15.84 41.31
C PRO A 132 6.92 -15.43 39.99
N CYS A 133 5.63 -15.05 40.00
CA CYS A 133 4.96 -14.54 38.80
C CYS A 133 5.61 -13.23 38.29
N LYS A 134 5.92 -12.30 39.19
CA LYS A 134 6.57 -11.03 38.83
C LYS A 134 8.00 -11.29 38.36
N MET A 135 8.79 -12.05 39.12
CA MET A 135 10.19 -12.34 38.77
C MET A 135 10.28 -13.02 37.41
N THR A 136 9.39 -13.99 37.14
CA THR A 136 9.33 -14.67 35.84
C THR A 136 8.91 -13.71 34.72
N THR A 137 7.96 -12.81 34.96
CA THR A 137 7.52 -11.83 33.94
C THR A 137 8.63 -10.85 33.61
N ASP A 138 9.30 -10.28 34.62
CA ASP A 138 10.44 -9.37 34.45
C ASP A 138 11.57 -10.06 33.67
N ALA A 139 11.90 -11.30 34.04
CA ALA A 139 12.97 -12.08 33.42
C ALA A 139 12.68 -12.39 31.94
N ILE A 140 11.44 -12.74 31.59
CA ILE A 140 11.07 -13.00 30.19
C ILE A 140 11.29 -11.76 29.32
N LEU A 141 10.87 -10.58 29.79
CA LEU A 141 11.04 -9.33 29.03
C LEU A 141 12.52 -8.98 28.83
N ALA A 142 13.32 -9.16 29.88
CA ALA A 142 14.76 -8.94 29.84
C ALA A 142 15.46 -9.91 28.88
N LEU A 143 15.16 -11.21 28.96
CA LEU A 143 15.78 -12.24 28.11
C LEU A 143 15.37 -12.12 26.64
N LEU A 144 14.19 -11.58 26.35
CA LEU A 144 13.77 -11.23 24.99
C LEU A 144 14.43 -9.95 24.45
N GLY A 145 15.17 -9.21 25.29
CA GLY A 145 15.77 -7.92 24.92
C GLY A 145 14.70 -6.88 24.53
N LYS A 146 13.57 -6.84 25.25
CA LYS A 146 12.45 -5.94 24.95
C LYS A 146 12.35 -4.86 26.03
N PRO A 147 13.05 -3.71 25.87
CA PRO A 147 12.91 -2.59 26.80
C PRO A 147 11.55 -1.92 26.69
N TYR A 148 11.16 -1.22 27.75
CA TYR A 148 9.98 -0.37 27.73
C TYR A 148 10.21 0.94 26.95
N PRO A 149 9.16 1.50 26.30
CA PRO A 149 7.84 0.90 26.15
C PRO A 149 7.87 -0.29 25.18
N ILE A 150 7.14 -1.36 25.52
CA ILE A 150 6.86 -2.43 24.56
C ILE A 150 5.84 -1.86 23.57
N LEU A 151 6.36 -1.32 22.46
CA LEU A 151 5.53 -0.86 21.38
C LEU A 151 4.81 -2.08 20.78
N PRO A 152 3.53 -1.97 20.40
CA PRO A 152 2.90 -3.01 19.61
C PRO A 152 3.79 -3.28 18.40
N SER A 153 4.02 -4.55 18.07
CA SER A 153 4.60 -4.90 16.77
C SER A 153 3.85 -4.08 15.72
N PRO A 154 4.52 -3.44 14.74
CA PRO A 154 3.81 -2.83 13.64
C PRO A 154 2.89 -3.94 13.12
N LYS A 155 1.56 -3.72 13.20
CA LYS A 155 0.61 -4.65 12.59
C LYS A 155 1.15 -4.88 11.18
N THR A 156 1.49 -6.12 10.84
CA THR A 156 1.67 -6.48 9.45
C THR A 156 0.31 -6.25 8.82
N VAL A 157 0.11 -5.07 8.25
CA VAL A 157 -1.06 -4.80 7.44
C VAL A 157 -0.84 -5.64 6.20
N GLU A 158 -1.65 -6.67 6.02
CA GLU A 158 -1.58 -7.51 4.82
C GLU A 158 -1.65 -6.59 3.59
N PRO A 159 -0.80 -6.80 2.58
CA PRO A 159 -0.81 -5.98 1.40
C PRO A 159 -2.17 -6.11 0.69
N VAL A 160 -2.73 -4.97 0.29
CA VAL A 160 -3.93 -4.92 -0.55
C VAL A 160 -3.49 -4.74 -2.00
N THR A 161 -4.23 -5.33 -2.93
CA THR A 161 -4.11 -5.09 -4.37
C THR A 161 -5.27 -4.23 -4.83
N VAL A 162 -4.98 -3.09 -5.44
CA VAL A 162 -5.99 -2.14 -5.94
C VAL A 162 -5.71 -1.77 -7.38
N ARG A 163 -6.75 -1.37 -8.11
CA ARG A 163 -6.61 -0.83 -9.45
C ARG A 163 -6.47 0.69 -9.37
N VAL A 164 -5.33 1.21 -9.81
CA VAL A 164 -5.08 2.66 -9.86
C VAL A 164 -5.20 3.17 -11.28
N ARG A 165 -5.98 4.23 -11.47
CA ARG A 165 -6.06 4.99 -12.73
C ARG A 165 -5.68 6.44 -12.45
N VAL A 166 -4.78 7.00 -13.24
CA VAL A 166 -4.34 8.40 -13.14
C VAL A 166 -4.63 9.08 -14.48
N GLU A 167 -5.60 9.97 -14.48
CA GLU A 167 -6.01 10.76 -15.64
C GLU A 167 -5.47 12.19 -15.50
N GLY A 168 -4.40 12.48 -16.24
CA GLY A 168 -3.90 13.85 -16.39
C GLY A 168 -4.73 14.65 -17.40
N GLN A 169 -4.35 15.91 -17.59
CA GLN A 169 -5.06 16.86 -18.44
C GLN A 169 -5.28 16.30 -19.86
N ASN A 170 -4.22 15.81 -20.48
CA ASN A 170 -4.23 15.42 -21.89
C ASN A 170 -4.11 13.91 -22.14
N SER A 171 -3.82 13.12 -21.10
CA SER A 171 -3.62 11.68 -21.27
C SER A 171 -3.79 10.90 -19.96
N THR A 172 -4.02 9.60 -20.09
CA THR A 172 -3.91 8.65 -18.98
C THR A 172 -2.43 8.44 -18.67
N ILE A 173 -2.00 8.85 -17.47
CA ILE A 173 -0.62 8.71 -16.98
C ILE A 173 -0.38 7.27 -16.52
N PHE A 174 -1.38 6.66 -15.86
CA PHE A 174 -1.27 5.31 -15.33
C PHE A 174 -2.62 4.60 -15.33
N ASN A 175 -2.62 3.29 -15.61
CA ASN A 175 -3.79 2.42 -15.43
C ASN A 175 -3.28 1.00 -15.21
N GLY A 176 -3.34 0.52 -13.97
CA GLY A 176 -2.81 -0.79 -13.61
C GLY A 176 -3.14 -1.19 -12.18
N GLU A 177 -2.77 -2.41 -11.82
CA GLU A 177 -2.90 -2.92 -10.46
C GLU A 177 -1.59 -2.74 -9.69
N VAL A 178 -1.69 -2.36 -8.42
CA VAL A 178 -0.55 -2.27 -7.51
C VAL A 178 -0.88 -2.92 -6.17
N SER A 179 0.14 -3.54 -5.56
CA SER A 179 0.03 -4.19 -4.25
C SER A 179 0.93 -3.48 -3.23
N PHE A 180 0.37 -3.08 -2.09
CA PHE A 180 1.09 -2.35 -1.05
C PHE A 180 0.37 -2.46 0.31
N SER A 181 1.10 -2.23 1.41
CA SER A 181 0.57 -2.30 2.78
C SER A 181 0.71 -1.00 3.57
N ASN A 182 1.71 -0.20 3.23
CA ASN A 182 2.07 1.06 3.84
C ASN A 182 2.87 1.87 2.81
N SER A 183 3.08 3.16 3.10
CA SER A 183 3.88 4.04 2.25
C SER A 183 4.70 5.01 3.09
N THR A 184 5.87 5.37 2.57
CA THR A 184 6.69 6.46 3.10
C THR A 184 6.77 7.54 2.04
N ILE A 185 6.25 8.73 2.36
CA ILE A 185 6.10 9.83 1.42
C ILE A 185 6.96 10.99 1.88
N VAL A 186 7.69 11.60 0.95
CA VAL A 186 8.49 12.79 1.21
C VAL A 186 7.77 13.99 0.60
N ASP A 187 7.51 15.01 1.41
CA ASP A 187 6.87 16.24 0.93
C ASP A 187 7.86 17.20 0.27
N THR A 188 7.34 18.27 -0.32
CA THR A 188 8.13 19.33 -0.98
C THR A 188 9.07 20.09 -0.04
N ASN A 189 8.96 19.94 1.28
CA ASN A 189 9.89 20.47 2.28
C ASN A 189 10.92 19.44 2.75
N ASN A 190 11.01 18.28 2.08
CA ASN A 190 11.84 17.13 2.44
C ASN A 190 11.50 16.52 3.82
N VAL A 191 10.28 16.70 4.30
CA VAL A 191 9.81 16.01 5.51
C VAL A 191 9.25 14.64 5.13
N THR A 192 9.65 13.61 5.88
CA THR A 192 9.20 12.23 5.67
C THR A 192 7.95 11.95 6.49
N HIS A 193 6.93 11.42 5.83
CA HIS A 193 5.63 11.05 6.39
C HIS A 193 5.41 9.55 6.21
N TYR A 194 5.18 8.85 7.32
CA TYR A 194 4.91 7.41 7.30
C TYR A 194 3.41 7.14 7.38
N LEU A 195 2.86 6.54 6.32
CA LEU A 195 1.47 6.09 6.26
C LEU A 195 1.43 4.61 6.63
N SER A 196 0.96 4.32 7.84
CA SER A 196 1.00 2.98 8.43
C SER A 196 -0.07 2.00 7.90
N ALA A 197 -0.97 2.47 7.02
CA ALA A 197 -2.06 1.72 6.42
C ALA A 197 -2.03 1.87 4.88
N PRO A 198 -2.70 0.98 4.11
CA PRO A 198 -2.79 1.13 2.68
C PRO A 198 -3.79 2.24 2.35
N THR A 199 -3.29 3.46 2.14
CA THR A 199 -4.14 4.62 1.88
C THR A 199 -4.30 4.91 0.39
N ALA A 200 -5.27 5.77 0.03
CA ALA A 200 -5.45 6.20 -1.35
C ALA A 200 -4.21 6.93 -1.91
N LEU A 201 -3.51 7.71 -1.07
CA LEU A 201 -2.23 8.31 -1.40
C LEU A 201 -1.10 7.27 -1.47
N GLY A 202 -1.13 6.25 -0.61
CA GLY A 202 -0.20 5.13 -0.72
C GLY A 202 -0.37 4.33 -2.02
N ALA A 203 -1.60 4.23 -2.54
CA ALA A 203 -1.87 3.63 -3.85
C ALA A 203 -1.23 4.46 -4.99
N LEU A 204 -1.28 5.79 -4.89
CA LEU A 204 -0.59 6.67 -5.85
C LEU A 204 0.92 6.50 -5.79
N ASP A 205 1.51 6.44 -4.59
CA ASP A 205 2.93 6.20 -4.36
C ASP A 205 3.38 4.86 -4.98
N ALA A 206 2.62 3.77 -4.74
CA ALA A 206 2.88 2.48 -5.35
C ALA A 206 2.75 2.51 -6.88
N ALA A 207 1.74 3.20 -7.42
CA ALA A 207 1.55 3.39 -8.85
C ALA A 207 2.67 4.22 -9.49
N SER A 208 3.15 5.26 -8.82
CA SER A 208 4.27 6.11 -9.27
C SER A 208 5.55 5.28 -9.42
N LYS A 209 5.86 4.43 -8.44
CA LYS A 209 7.02 3.52 -8.48
C LYS A 209 6.89 2.46 -9.58
N PHE A 210 5.70 1.89 -9.76
CA PHE A 210 5.46 0.85 -10.77
C PHE A 210 5.40 1.42 -12.19
N GLY A 211 4.72 2.53 -12.38
CA GLY A 211 4.52 3.22 -13.65
C GLY A 211 5.65 4.17 -14.04
N ASN A 212 6.62 4.40 -13.15
CA ASN A 212 7.75 5.31 -13.34
C ASN A 212 7.33 6.73 -13.73
N PHE A 213 6.40 7.31 -12.96
CA PHE A 213 5.97 8.70 -13.08
C PHE A 213 6.20 9.44 -11.76
N SER A 214 6.40 10.74 -11.80
CA SER A 214 6.66 11.60 -10.65
C SER A 214 5.38 12.19 -10.06
N TYR A 215 5.39 12.47 -8.77
CA TYR A 215 4.36 13.28 -8.10
C TYR A 215 4.98 14.07 -6.96
N GLU A 216 4.37 15.20 -6.60
CA GLU A 216 4.76 16.00 -5.45
C GLU A 216 3.59 16.17 -4.48
N VAL A 217 3.90 16.22 -3.19
CA VAL A 217 2.92 16.49 -2.13
C VAL A 217 3.32 17.66 -1.26
N VAL A 218 2.31 18.38 -0.76
CA VAL A 218 2.45 19.46 0.22
C VAL A 218 1.73 19.05 1.50
N TYR A 219 2.41 19.16 2.63
CA TYR A 219 1.81 18.94 3.95
C TYR A 219 1.13 20.22 4.44
N TYR A 220 -0.15 20.11 4.81
CA TYR A 220 -0.93 21.19 5.41
C TYR A 220 -1.15 20.91 6.90
N SER A 221 -0.47 21.67 7.75
CA SER A 221 -0.51 21.49 9.21
C SER A 221 -1.89 21.72 9.83
N GLU A 222 -2.69 22.60 9.23
CA GLU A 222 -4.03 22.99 9.66
C GLU A 222 -5.03 21.84 9.54
N TRP A 223 -4.79 20.94 8.58
CA TRP A 223 -5.62 19.77 8.29
C TRP A 223 -4.92 18.45 8.64
N ASP A 224 -3.66 18.55 9.08
CA ASP A 224 -2.76 17.42 9.34
C ASP A 224 -2.77 16.44 8.16
N SER A 225 -2.68 16.94 6.92
CA SER A 225 -2.93 16.12 5.72
C SER A 225 -2.02 16.48 4.55
N LEU A 226 -1.70 15.46 3.74
CA LEU A 226 -0.90 15.58 2.52
C LEU A 226 -1.80 15.82 1.30
N TYR A 227 -1.56 16.92 0.60
CA TYR A 227 -2.20 17.27 -0.66
C TYR A 227 -1.28 16.93 -1.84
N VAL A 228 -1.81 16.25 -2.86
CA VAL A 228 -1.09 16.01 -4.12
C VAL A 228 -1.08 17.29 -4.93
N ARG A 229 0.08 17.93 -5.02
CA ARG A 229 0.28 19.19 -5.73
C ARG A 229 0.41 18.97 -7.22
N SER A 230 1.20 17.97 -7.61
CA SER A 230 1.46 17.65 -9.00
C SER A 230 1.60 16.15 -9.21
N ILE A 231 1.27 15.71 -10.43
CA ILE A 231 1.66 14.41 -10.98
C ILE A 231 2.15 14.71 -12.39
N GLU A 232 3.38 14.29 -12.71
CA GLU A 232 4.09 14.72 -13.90
C GLU A 232 4.11 16.26 -14.02
N ASN A 233 3.60 16.79 -15.13
CA ASN A 233 3.63 18.23 -15.44
C ASN A 233 2.34 18.96 -15.05
N ASP A 234 1.30 18.25 -14.60
CA ASP A 234 0.01 18.83 -14.27
C ASP A 234 -0.02 19.24 -12.79
N THR A 235 -0.38 20.49 -12.50
CA THR A 235 -0.28 21.10 -11.15
C THR A 235 -1.61 21.66 -10.65
N ASP A 236 -1.87 21.58 -9.35
CA ASP A 236 -2.93 22.31 -8.63
C ASP A 236 -4.39 22.03 -9.10
N GLY A 237 -4.68 20.77 -9.47
CA GLY A 237 -6.04 20.36 -9.87
C GLY A 237 -6.38 18.90 -9.56
N TRP A 238 -5.60 18.25 -8.70
CA TRP A 238 -5.71 16.81 -8.47
C TRP A 238 -6.83 16.47 -7.48
N GLN A 239 -7.70 15.57 -7.90
CA GLN A 239 -8.79 15.01 -7.10
C GLN A 239 -8.71 13.49 -7.14
N TYR A 240 -9.31 12.83 -6.15
CA TYR A 240 -9.34 11.37 -6.10
C TYR A 240 -10.73 10.82 -5.79
N TRP A 241 -10.99 9.61 -6.29
CA TRP A 241 -12.21 8.85 -6.06
C TRP A 241 -11.87 7.41 -5.69
N ILE A 242 -12.66 6.84 -4.78
CA ILE A 242 -12.61 5.43 -4.41
C ILE A 242 -13.89 4.79 -4.90
N ASP A 243 -13.75 3.78 -5.76
CA ASP A 243 -14.86 3.13 -6.46
C ASP A 243 -15.82 4.16 -7.06
N TYR A 244 -15.22 5.18 -7.69
CA TYR A 244 -15.86 6.31 -8.37
C TYR A 244 -16.71 7.23 -7.46
N THR A 245 -16.57 7.11 -6.14
CA THR A 245 -17.16 8.01 -5.15
C THR A 245 -16.10 8.91 -4.55
N LEU A 246 -16.40 10.20 -4.38
CA LEU A 246 -15.46 11.19 -3.84
C LEU A 246 -15.51 11.17 -2.30
N PRO A 247 -14.43 10.79 -1.59
CA PRO A 247 -14.43 10.80 -0.14
C PRO A 247 -14.25 12.20 0.44
N MET A 248 -14.89 12.50 1.58
CA MET A 248 -14.73 13.76 2.31
C MET A 248 -13.55 13.71 3.32
N VAL A 249 -12.43 13.11 2.92
CA VAL A 249 -11.24 12.95 3.75
C VAL A 249 -9.99 13.02 2.87
N GLY A 250 -8.83 13.39 3.44
CA GLY A 250 -7.56 13.41 2.71
C GLY A 250 -7.17 12.01 2.21
N ALA A 251 -6.53 11.94 1.04
CA ALA A 251 -6.11 10.69 0.43
C ALA A 251 -5.07 9.93 1.27
N ASP A 252 -4.32 10.65 2.10
CA ASP A 252 -3.36 10.14 3.08
C ASP A 252 -4.03 9.53 4.32
N LYS A 253 -5.34 9.74 4.50
CA LYS A 253 -6.13 9.25 5.63
C LYS A 253 -7.18 8.23 5.23
N TYR A 254 -7.60 8.19 3.95
CA TYR A 254 -8.53 7.17 3.46
C TYR A 254 -7.82 5.83 3.28
N THR A 255 -8.19 4.82 4.05
CA THR A 255 -7.68 3.44 3.88
C THR A 255 -8.47 2.72 2.79
N VAL A 256 -7.78 2.14 1.81
CA VAL A 256 -8.40 1.42 0.69
C VAL A 256 -8.56 -0.07 1.01
N GLU A 257 -9.59 -0.69 0.42
CA GLU A 257 -9.85 -2.12 0.54
C GLU A 257 -9.22 -2.89 -0.62
N ASN A 258 -8.96 -4.18 -0.41
CA ASN A 258 -8.46 -5.06 -1.47
C ASN A 258 -9.49 -5.17 -2.60
N GLY A 259 -9.06 -4.88 -3.83
CA GLY A 259 -9.91 -4.86 -5.03
C GLY A 259 -10.54 -3.51 -5.37
N SER A 260 -10.36 -2.47 -4.53
CA SER A 260 -10.90 -1.14 -4.81
C SER A 260 -10.31 -0.51 -6.07
N ASN A 261 -11.09 0.38 -6.70
CA ASN A 261 -10.62 1.28 -7.75
C ASN A 261 -10.23 2.63 -7.15
N VAL A 262 -8.99 3.04 -7.38
CA VAL A 262 -8.47 4.36 -6.97
C VAL A 262 -8.25 5.19 -8.23
N LEU A 263 -9.12 6.18 -8.45
CA LEU A 263 -8.98 7.11 -9.56
C LEU A 263 -8.37 8.42 -9.06
N TRP A 264 -7.27 8.85 -9.66
CA TRP A 264 -6.75 10.21 -9.60
C TRP A 264 -7.08 10.91 -10.89
N GLY A 265 -7.70 12.09 -10.81
CA GLY A 265 -8.12 12.86 -11.97
C GLY A 265 -7.73 14.31 -11.83
N TYR A 266 -7.14 14.87 -12.88
CA TYR A 266 -6.85 16.28 -12.99
C TYR A 266 -8.08 17.06 -13.46
N SER A 267 -8.49 18.07 -12.70
CA SER A 267 -9.53 19.02 -13.10
C SER A 267 -9.48 20.28 -12.24
N LEU A 268 -9.46 21.44 -12.89
CA LEU A 268 -9.67 22.75 -12.23
C LEU A 268 -11.12 22.98 -11.80
N ASN A 269 -12.05 22.15 -12.30
CA ASN A 269 -13.42 22.11 -11.82
C ASN A 269 -13.53 21.14 -10.64
N TRP A 270 -13.76 21.70 -9.45
CA TRP A 270 -13.97 20.98 -8.18
C TRP A 270 -15.26 20.16 -8.12
N SER A 271 -16.14 20.30 -9.10
CA SER A 271 -17.37 19.51 -9.26
C SER A 271 -17.27 18.49 -10.39
N ALA A 272 -16.06 18.23 -10.90
CA ALA A 272 -15.84 17.25 -11.95
C ALA A 272 -16.25 15.85 -11.50
N LYS A 273 -16.75 15.06 -12.45
CA LYS A 273 -17.25 13.72 -12.20
C LYS A 273 -16.50 12.71 -13.09
N PRO A 274 -16.19 11.52 -12.58
CA PRO A 274 -15.62 10.46 -13.40
C PRO A 274 -16.56 10.02 -14.51
N LEU A 275 -16.05 9.88 -15.74
CA LEU A 275 -16.74 9.18 -16.81
C LEU A 275 -16.50 7.68 -16.72
N GLY A 276 -17.55 6.93 -17.06
CA GLY A 276 -17.50 5.52 -17.39
C GLY A 276 -17.95 5.30 -18.85
N ILE A 277 -17.51 4.19 -19.42
CA ILE A 277 -17.78 3.83 -20.81
C ILE A 277 -18.06 2.33 -20.91
N THR A 278 -19.00 1.94 -21.75
CA THR A 278 -19.24 0.53 -22.09
C THR A 278 -19.33 0.35 -23.60
N LEU A 279 -18.91 -0.83 -24.06
CA LEU A 279 -19.06 -1.26 -25.44
C LEU A 279 -20.11 -2.36 -25.47
N SER A 280 -21.08 -2.25 -26.37
CA SER A 280 -22.07 -3.31 -26.61
C SER A 280 -21.44 -4.61 -27.14
N LYS A 281 -20.28 -4.50 -27.80
CA LYS A 281 -19.47 -5.61 -28.34
C LYS A 281 -17.98 -5.29 -28.16
N TYR A 282 -17.15 -6.32 -28.05
CA TYR A 282 -15.69 -6.21 -28.01
C TYR A 282 -15.00 -6.72 -29.30
N SER A 283 -15.80 -7.29 -30.21
CA SER A 283 -15.37 -7.67 -31.55
C SER A 283 -16.53 -7.51 -32.53
N VAL A 284 -16.26 -6.92 -33.69
CA VAL A 284 -17.20 -6.68 -34.79
C VAL A 284 -16.52 -6.92 -36.14
N ASN A 285 -17.29 -7.19 -37.17
CA ASN A 285 -16.75 -7.18 -38.53
C ASN A 285 -16.60 -5.74 -39.07
N ILE A 286 -15.84 -5.58 -40.14
CA ILE A 286 -15.83 -4.33 -40.92
C ILE A 286 -17.27 -3.92 -41.25
N GLU A 287 -17.55 -2.63 -41.11
CA GLU A 287 -18.85 -1.97 -41.29
C GLU A 287 -19.98 -2.42 -40.34
N GLU A 288 -19.75 -3.43 -39.48
CA GLU A 288 -20.74 -3.86 -38.49
C GLU A 288 -20.83 -2.84 -37.35
N SER A 289 -22.03 -2.32 -37.12
CA SER A 289 -22.25 -1.33 -36.07
C SER A 289 -22.18 -1.91 -34.66
N PHE A 290 -21.64 -1.11 -33.74
CA PHE A 290 -21.73 -1.31 -32.29
C PHE A 290 -22.03 0.01 -31.59
N ASN A 291 -22.69 -0.08 -30.44
CA ASN A 291 -22.92 1.06 -29.57
C ASN A 291 -21.83 1.19 -28.52
N VAL A 292 -21.41 2.43 -28.30
CA VAL A 292 -20.65 2.89 -27.15
C VAL A 292 -21.58 3.68 -26.26
N THR A 293 -21.65 3.35 -24.97
CA THR A 293 -22.45 4.11 -23.99
C THR A 293 -21.53 4.83 -23.04
N VAL A 294 -21.69 6.15 -22.90
CA VAL A 294 -20.98 7.00 -21.96
C VAL A 294 -21.92 7.42 -20.85
N TYR A 295 -21.40 7.39 -19.62
CA TYR A 295 -22.12 7.81 -18.42
C TYR A 295 -21.13 8.46 -17.45
N TYR A 296 -21.65 9.18 -16.45
CA TYR A 296 -20.84 9.68 -15.35
C TYR A 296 -21.32 9.13 -14.01
N TYR A 297 -20.40 9.04 -13.05
CA TYR A 297 -20.72 8.70 -11.66
C TYR A 297 -21.11 9.96 -10.90
N ASN A 298 -22.28 9.95 -10.26
CA ASN A 298 -22.70 11.05 -9.40
C ASN A 298 -22.09 10.91 -7.98
N SER A 299 -22.37 11.87 -7.09
CA SER A 299 -21.83 11.89 -5.73
C SER A 299 -22.28 10.71 -4.85
N THR A 300 -23.28 9.93 -5.28
CA THR A 300 -23.77 8.74 -4.59
C THR A 300 -23.33 7.43 -5.27
N GLY A 301 -22.45 7.51 -6.27
CA GLY A 301 -21.92 6.36 -7.00
C GLY A 301 -22.84 5.80 -8.09
N TRP A 302 -24.02 6.40 -8.31
CA TRP A 302 -24.93 5.99 -9.38
C TRP A 302 -24.48 6.54 -10.73
N THR A 303 -24.70 5.75 -11.77
CA THR A 303 -24.36 6.11 -13.16
C THR A 303 -25.52 6.78 -13.86
N THR A 304 -25.26 7.91 -14.51
CA THR A 304 -26.23 8.60 -15.36
C THR A 304 -25.69 8.68 -16.79
N PRO A 305 -26.47 8.28 -17.81
CA PRO A 305 -26.06 8.45 -19.21
C PRO A 305 -25.71 9.89 -19.53
N LEU A 306 -24.69 10.10 -20.36
CA LEU A 306 -24.16 11.42 -20.65
C LEU A 306 -24.26 11.73 -22.14
N SER A 307 -25.13 12.68 -22.48
CA SER A 307 -25.27 13.21 -23.84
C SER A 307 -24.20 14.24 -24.17
N ASN A 308 -23.90 14.39 -25.46
CA ASN A 308 -22.90 15.31 -26.00
C ASN A 308 -21.46 15.07 -25.50
N ALA A 309 -21.15 13.87 -25.01
CA ALA A 309 -19.78 13.46 -24.74
C ALA A 309 -19.10 13.05 -26.05
N THR A 310 -17.81 13.36 -26.19
CA THR A 310 -17.00 12.93 -27.33
C THR A 310 -16.45 11.54 -27.05
N VAL A 311 -16.82 10.57 -27.88
CA VAL A 311 -16.23 9.23 -27.93
C VAL A 311 -15.13 9.23 -28.98
N TYR A 312 -13.90 8.96 -28.54
CA TYR A 312 -12.76 8.77 -29.42
C TYR A 312 -12.58 7.30 -29.74
N VAL A 313 -12.38 6.99 -31.02
CA VAL A 313 -11.92 5.69 -31.53
C VAL A 313 -10.62 5.93 -32.28
N ASP A 314 -9.51 5.74 -31.58
CA ASP A 314 -8.20 6.29 -31.95
C ASP A 314 -8.29 7.80 -32.31
N SER A 315 -8.22 8.15 -33.61
CA SER A 315 -8.33 9.54 -34.09
C SER A 315 -9.73 9.94 -34.56
N LEU A 316 -10.69 9.02 -34.55
CA LEU A 316 -12.07 9.27 -34.97
C LEU A 316 -12.90 9.76 -33.79
N GLU A 317 -13.82 10.69 -34.05
CA GLU A 317 -14.66 11.31 -33.03
C GLU A 317 -16.14 11.05 -33.32
N TYR A 318 -16.88 10.67 -32.27
CA TYR A 318 -18.33 10.46 -32.30
C TYR A 318 -18.97 11.17 -31.11
N ILE A 319 -20.19 11.64 -31.25
CA ILE A 319 -20.90 12.36 -30.18
C ILE A 319 -22.06 11.50 -29.66
N THR A 320 -22.21 11.42 -28.33
CA THR A 320 -23.30 10.66 -27.72
C THR A 320 -24.66 11.37 -27.82
N ASP A 321 -25.71 10.57 -28.03
CA ASP A 321 -27.09 11.01 -28.06
C ASP A 321 -27.67 11.31 -26.66
N ALA A 322 -28.97 11.63 -26.59
CA ALA A 322 -29.68 11.92 -25.33
C ALA A 322 -29.66 10.76 -24.31
N ASN A 323 -29.41 9.53 -24.76
CA ASN A 323 -29.31 8.33 -23.94
C ASN A 323 -27.84 7.95 -23.65
N GLY A 324 -26.90 8.83 -23.97
CA GLY A 324 -25.47 8.60 -23.79
C GLY A 324 -24.86 7.62 -24.78
N ASN A 325 -25.52 7.32 -25.91
CA ASN A 325 -25.03 6.34 -26.88
C ASN A 325 -24.41 7.01 -28.11
N ALA A 326 -23.30 6.46 -28.58
CA ALA A 326 -22.76 6.71 -29.91
C ALA A 326 -22.75 5.39 -30.71
N THR A 327 -23.41 5.37 -31.86
CA THR A 327 -23.39 4.21 -32.77
C THR A 327 -22.21 4.36 -33.73
N ILE A 328 -21.32 3.38 -33.73
CA ILE A 328 -20.05 3.41 -34.45
C ILE A 328 -19.99 2.24 -35.43
N SER A 329 -19.42 2.49 -36.61
CA SER A 329 -19.08 1.50 -37.62
C SER A 329 -17.71 1.88 -38.20
N LEU A 330 -16.85 0.87 -38.45
CA LEU A 330 -15.45 1.06 -38.78
C LEU A 330 -15.11 0.31 -40.07
N GLU A 331 -14.40 0.96 -40.98
CA GLU A 331 -14.15 0.47 -42.34
C GLU A 331 -12.89 -0.41 -42.46
N ASN A 332 -12.02 -0.41 -41.45
CA ASN A 332 -10.74 -1.11 -41.51
C ASN A 332 -10.62 -2.12 -40.36
N ALA A 333 -10.05 -3.29 -40.67
CA ALA A 333 -9.70 -4.28 -39.65
C ALA A 333 -8.52 -3.75 -38.81
N ASN A 334 -8.73 -3.60 -37.51
CA ASN A 334 -7.70 -3.19 -36.55
C ASN A 334 -8.17 -3.40 -35.11
N ARG A 335 -7.26 -3.23 -34.15
CA ARG A 335 -7.58 -3.06 -32.73
C ARG A 335 -7.59 -1.58 -32.41
N TYR A 336 -8.78 -1.03 -32.16
CA TYR A 336 -8.95 0.38 -31.85
C TYR A 336 -9.06 0.61 -30.34
N THR A 337 -8.50 1.73 -29.88
CA THR A 337 -8.69 2.21 -28.51
C THR A 337 -9.90 3.13 -28.45
N VAL A 338 -10.82 2.86 -27.52
CA VAL A 338 -12.06 3.61 -27.33
C VAL A 338 -12.08 4.24 -25.95
N PHE A 339 -12.31 5.55 -25.87
CA PHE A 339 -12.52 6.28 -24.61
C PHE A 339 -13.41 7.50 -24.84
N ALA A 340 -13.86 8.13 -23.76
CA ALA A 340 -14.72 9.31 -23.81
C ALA A 340 -14.18 10.47 -22.99
N GLU A 341 -14.41 11.68 -23.48
CA GLU A 341 -14.14 12.94 -22.80
C GLU A 341 -15.34 13.88 -22.90
N MET A 342 -15.41 14.80 -21.94
CA MET A 342 -16.32 15.94 -21.96
C MET A 342 -15.76 17.00 -21.01
N ASP A 343 -15.79 18.26 -21.41
CA ASP A 343 -15.36 19.37 -20.56
C ASP A 343 -16.09 19.35 -19.21
N GLY A 344 -15.32 19.48 -18.13
CA GLY A 344 -15.84 19.42 -16.77
C GLY A 344 -16.00 18.00 -16.20
N TYR A 345 -15.56 16.96 -16.90
CA TYR A 345 -15.53 15.58 -16.42
C TYR A 345 -14.11 14.99 -16.48
N ILE A 346 -13.89 13.91 -15.72
CA ILE A 346 -12.63 13.15 -15.80
C ILE A 346 -12.79 12.07 -16.88
N ARG A 347 -11.82 12.00 -17.80
CA ARG A 347 -11.75 11.02 -18.90
C ARG A 347 -12.13 9.61 -18.46
N SER A 348 -12.85 8.89 -19.33
CA SER A 348 -13.20 7.49 -19.07
C SER A 348 -11.96 6.59 -19.11
N GLU A 349 -12.11 5.36 -18.63
CA GLU A 349 -11.14 4.31 -18.98
C GLU A 349 -11.06 4.11 -20.50
N LYS A 350 -9.91 3.63 -20.96
CA LYS A 350 -9.70 3.15 -22.32
C LYS A 350 -10.15 1.68 -22.44
N LYS A 351 -10.94 1.38 -23.46
CA LYS A 351 -11.34 0.02 -23.86
C LYS A 351 -10.79 -0.30 -25.24
N THR A 352 -10.77 -1.59 -25.59
CA THR A 352 -10.32 -2.02 -26.91
C THR A 352 -11.46 -2.73 -27.64
N ILE A 353 -11.71 -2.33 -28.88
CA ILE A 353 -12.59 -3.03 -29.83
C ILE A 353 -11.73 -3.66 -30.92
N SER A 354 -12.01 -4.92 -31.27
CA SER A 354 -11.34 -5.61 -32.39
C SER A 354 -12.25 -5.64 -33.61
N VAL A 355 -11.85 -5.00 -34.70
CA VAL A 355 -12.55 -5.04 -35.98
C VAL A 355 -11.87 -6.07 -36.87
N THR A 356 -12.62 -7.04 -37.39
CA THR A 356 -12.10 -8.15 -38.19
C THR A 356 -12.72 -8.20 -39.58
N VAL A 357 -12.03 -8.84 -40.53
CA VAL A 357 -12.62 -9.13 -41.83
C VAL A 357 -13.60 -10.30 -41.67
N LYS A 358 -14.84 -10.13 -42.14
CA LYS A 358 -15.83 -11.22 -42.10
C LYS A 358 -15.32 -12.39 -42.94
N GLY A 359 -15.18 -13.56 -42.32
CA GLY A 359 -14.70 -14.77 -42.98
C GLY A 359 -13.19 -15.03 -42.89
N ASP A 360 -12.42 -14.14 -42.25
CA ASP A 360 -11.04 -14.43 -41.86
C ASP A 360 -11.02 -15.24 -40.56
N PHE A 361 -10.89 -16.57 -40.67
CA PHE A 361 -10.82 -17.48 -39.53
C PHE A 361 -9.40 -17.78 -39.08
N ASN A 362 -8.42 -17.51 -39.94
CA ASN A 362 -7.02 -17.79 -39.63
C ASN A 362 -6.28 -16.56 -39.06
N GLY A 363 -6.93 -15.39 -39.04
CA GLY A 363 -6.47 -14.18 -38.39
C GLY A 363 -5.34 -13.49 -39.13
N ASN A 364 -5.32 -13.57 -40.46
CA ASN A 364 -4.29 -12.97 -41.31
C ASN A 364 -4.75 -11.67 -42.00
N ASP A 365 -5.86 -11.09 -41.53
CA ASP A 365 -6.48 -9.85 -41.98
C ASP A 365 -6.95 -9.87 -43.44
N ARG A 366 -7.20 -11.06 -44.00
CA ARG A 366 -7.76 -11.23 -45.35
C ARG A 366 -8.59 -12.49 -45.43
N VAL A 367 -9.57 -12.50 -46.33
CA VAL A 367 -10.25 -13.75 -46.71
C VAL A 367 -9.46 -14.38 -47.86
N ASP A 368 -8.92 -15.57 -47.65
CA ASP A 368 -8.19 -16.33 -48.66
C ASP A 368 -8.46 -17.85 -48.58
N ILE A 369 -7.73 -18.64 -49.38
CA ILE A 369 -7.90 -20.10 -49.42
C ILE A 369 -7.55 -20.77 -48.08
N GLY A 370 -6.77 -20.10 -47.24
CA GLY A 370 -6.49 -20.48 -45.87
C GLY A 370 -7.75 -20.53 -45.02
N ASP A 371 -8.69 -19.59 -45.20
CA ASP A 371 -9.97 -19.56 -44.48
C ASP A 371 -10.92 -20.68 -44.90
N VAL A 372 -10.97 -20.97 -46.20
CA VAL A 372 -11.69 -22.15 -46.73
C VAL A 372 -11.13 -23.42 -46.07
N THR A 373 -9.80 -23.51 -45.98
CA THR A 373 -9.12 -24.65 -45.35
C THR A 373 -9.41 -24.70 -43.85
N TYR A 374 -9.47 -23.56 -43.19
CA TYR A 374 -9.74 -23.47 -41.75
C TYR A 374 -11.17 -23.92 -41.42
N VAL A 375 -12.17 -23.49 -42.20
CA VAL A 375 -13.55 -24.00 -42.10
C VAL A 375 -13.60 -25.50 -42.43
N ALA A 376 -12.85 -25.97 -43.44
CA ALA A 376 -12.73 -27.41 -43.70
C ALA A 376 -12.16 -28.18 -42.50
N TYR A 377 -11.20 -27.62 -41.78
CA TYR A 377 -10.66 -28.19 -40.55
C TYR A 377 -11.68 -28.20 -39.40
N MET A 378 -12.59 -27.23 -39.30
CA MET A 378 -13.71 -27.29 -38.34
C MET A 378 -14.61 -28.49 -38.65
N ILE A 379 -14.95 -28.68 -39.92
CA ILE A 379 -15.86 -29.76 -40.38
C ILE A 379 -15.28 -31.14 -40.07
N VAL A 380 -13.96 -31.34 -40.24
CA VAL A 380 -13.29 -32.61 -39.94
C VAL A 380 -12.79 -32.73 -38.50
N GLY A 381 -13.13 -31.79 -37.62
CA GLY A 381 -12.79 -31.82 -36.19
C GLY A 381 -11.30 -31.64 -35.88
N LYS A 382 -10.54 -30.98 -36.77
CA LYS A 382 -9.12 -30.65 -36.57
C LYS A 382 -8.93 -29.35 -35.78
N VAL A 383 -9.91 -28.45 -35.83
CA VAL A 383 -9.98 -27.25 -34.98
C VAL A 383 -11.37 -27.16 -34.33
N PRO A 384 -11.54 -26.45 -33.21
CA PRO A 384 -12.83 -26.28 -32.56
C PRO A 384 -13.88 -25.68 -33.51
N MET A 385 -15.12 -26.16 -33.39
CA MET A 385 -16.24 -25.67 -34.18
C MET A 385 -16.62 -24.24 -33.77
N ASP A 386 -16.75 -23.33 -34.73
CA ASP A 386 -17.26 -21.97 -34.52
C ASP A 386 -18.47 -21.73 -35.44
N LEU A 387 -19.67 -21.55 -34.85
CA LEU A 387 -20.90 -21.29 -35.60
C LEU A 387 -20.87 -19.98 -36.39
N LYS A 388 -19.92 -19.07 -36.15
CA LYS A 388 -19.68 -17.91 -37.04
C LYS A 388 -19.29 -18.32 -38.46
N ALA A 389 -18.85 -19.57 -38.65
CA ALA A 389 -18.58 -20.13 -39.97
C ALA A 389 -19.83 -20.63 -40.70
N ASP A 390 -21.03 -20.62 -40.11
CA ASP A 390 -22.27 -20.94 -40.83
C ASP A 390 -22.69 -19.76 -41.74
N PHE A 391 -22.03 -19.64 -42.88
CA PHE A 391 -22.31 -18.59 -43.86
C PHE A 391 -23.61 -18.85 -44.61
N ASN A 392 -24.05 -20.10 -44.73
CA ASN A 392 -25.28 -20.43 -45.46
C ASN A 392 -26.55 -20.36 -44.58
N GLY A 393 -26.39 -20.21 -43.26
CA GLY A 393 -27.45 -19.97 -42.30
C GLY A 393 -28.30 -21.21 -41.99
N ASN A 394 -27.78 -22.41 -42.19
CA ASN A 394 -28.53 -23.66 -41.98
C ASN A 394 -28.47 -24.18 -40.53
N GLY A 395 -27.77 -23.46 -39.64
CA GLY A 395 -27.57 -23.79 -38.24
C GLY A 395 -26.42 -24.76 -37.97
N ARG A 396 -25.57 -25.04 -38.96
CA ARG A 396 -24.42 -25.96 -38.85
C ARG A 396 -23.26 -25.44 -39.71
N VAL A 397 -22.03 -25.77 -39.30
CA VAL A 397 -20.85 -25.55 -40.14
C VAL A 397 -20.60 -26.83 -40.94
N ASP A 398 -20.74 -26.74 -42.26
CA ASP A 398 -20.55 -27.84 -43.19
C ASP A 398 -19.85 -27.39 -44.48
N ILE A 399 -19.72 -28.31 -45.43
CA ILE A 399 -18.97 -28.05 -46.68
C ILE A 399 -19.62 -26.93 -47.51
N GLY A 400 -20.90 -26.65 -47.32
CA GLY A 400 -21.60 -25.53 -47.92
C GLY A 400 -21.02 -24.19 -47.50
N ASP A 401 -20.52 -24.07 -46.26
CA ASP A 401 -19.93 -22.85 -45.74
C ASP A 401 -18.54 -22.57 -46.30
N ALA A 402 -17.69 -23.60 -46.32
CA ALA A 402 -16.38 -23.54 -46.98
C ALA A 402 -16.55 -23.20 -48.47
N SER A 403 -17.59 -23.75 -49.11
CA SER A 403 -17.94 -23.45 -50.51
C SER A 403 -18.37 -22.00 -50.69
N LYS A 404 -19.09 -21.42 -49.72
CA LYS A 404 -19.51 -20.01 -49.78
C LYS A 404 -18.31 -19.06 -49.73
N ILE A 405 -17.35 -19.33 -48.84
CA ILE A 405 -16.07 -18.59 -48.82
C ILE A 405 -15.34 -18.75 -50.16
N ALA A 406 -15.22 -19.97 -50.68
CA ALA A 406 -14.57 -20.20 -51.97
C ALA A 406 -15.26 -19.45 -53.12
N TYR A 407 -16.60 -19.40 -53.15
CA TYR A 407 -17.36 -18.64 -54.14
C TYR A 407 -17.16 -17.14 -54.04
N TYR A 408 -17.06 -16.60 -52.83
CA TYR A 408 -16.69 -15.20 -52.63
C TYR A 408 -15.30 -14.91 -53.19
N LEU A 409 -14.30 -15.75 -52.89
CA LEU A 409 -12.92 -15.59 -53.37
C LEU A 409 -12.80 -15.58 -54.90
N VAL A 410 -13.62 -16.37 -55.59
CA VAL A 410 -13.63 -16.43 -57.06
C VAL A 410 -14.61 -15.45 -57.72
N GLY A 411 -15.18 -14.50 -56.95
CA GLY A 411 -16.09 -13.47 -57.45
C GLY A 411 -17.42 -14.01 -57.98
N LYS A 412 -17.88 -15.16 -57.47
CA LYS A 412 -19.20 -15.73 -57.81
C LYS A 412 -20.33 -15.15 -56.98
N ILE A 413 -20.00 -14.61 -55.81
CA ILE A 413 -20.90 -13.86 -54.93
C ILE A 413 -20.15 -12.64 -54.41
N ASP A 414 -20.88 -11.56 -54.19
CA ASP A 414 -20.29 -10.26 -53.82
C ASP A 414 -20.10 -10.11 -52.30
N THR A 415 -20.73 -10.96 -51.49
CA THR A 415 -20.73 -10.88 -50.03
C THR A 415 -20.77 -12.26 -49.37
N LEU A 416 -20.27 -12.33 -48.13
CA LEU A 416 -20.29 -13.52 -47.27
C LEU A 416 -21.52 -13.58 -46.37
#